data_AF-A0A644ZR13-F1
#
_entry.id   AF-A0A644ZR13-F1
#
_cell.length_a   1.000
_cell.length_b   1.000
_cell.length_c   1.000
_cell.angle_alpha   90.00
_cell.angle_beta   90.00
_cell.angle_gamma   90.00
#
_symmetry.space_group_name_H-M   'P 1'
#
loop_
_entity.id
_entity.type
_entity.pdbx_description
1 polymer ?
#
loop_
_entity_poly.entity_id
_entity_poly.type
_entity_poly.pdbx_seq_one_letter_code
_entity_poly.pdbx_strand_id
1 'polypeptide(L)'
;MNNRKPLAPERYGPEIPIKTTTVPMGLPGINRRTVDGFVLATGTVLLESGRDVQGRYYGGAGMDGMYLRTPRLFSPVKNESGEIRAFREVLSAPVKIRKPPRLSGPER
;
A
#
# COMPACT_ATOMS: atom_id res chain seq x y z
N MET A 1 29.93 0.15 -22.44
CA MET A 1 29.43 1.07 -21.39
C MET A 1 27.92 0.92 -21.32
N ASN A 2 27.39 0.32 -20.25
CA ASN A 2 25.97 0.04 -20.13
C ASN A 2 25.28 1.24 -19.48
N ASN A 3 24.52 1.99 -20.28
CA ASN A 3 23.72 3.15 -19.85
C ASN A 3 22.58 2.70 -18.91
N ARG A 4 22.88 2.45 -17.64
CA ARG A 4 21.86 2.38 -16.59
C ARG A 4 21.29 3.79 -16.46
N LYS A 5 20.13 4.04 -17.08
CA LYS A 5 19.29 5.19 -16.77
C LYS A 5 19.22 5.29 -15.24
N PRO A 6 19.54 6.43 -14.61
CA PRO A 6 19.31 6.57 -13.18
C PRO A 6 17.80 6.41 -12.98
N LEU A 7 17.41 5.37 -12.24
CA LEU A 7 16.04 5.25 -11.73
C LEU A 7 15.78 6.57 -11.00
N ALA A 8 14.73 7.29 -11.40
CA ALA A 8 14.37 8.55 -10.75
C ALA A 8 14.30 8.30 -9.23
N PRO A 9 14.83 9.21 -8.40
CA PRO A 9 14.84 9.00 -6.96
C PRO A 9 13.42 8.74 -6.49
N GLU A 10 13.20 7.60 -5.82
CA GLU A 10 11.91 7.29 -5.19
C GLU A 10 11.55 8.46 -4.28
N ARG A 11 10.45 9.14 -4.61
CA ARG A 11 9.95 10.23 -3.80
C ARG A 11 9.08 9.63 -2.72
N TYR A 12 9.28 10.08 -1.49
CA TYR A 12 8.44 9.71 -0.37
C TYR A 12 7.49 10.86 -0.07
N GLY A 13 6.22 10.50 0.17
CA GLY A 13 5.23 11.43 0.71
C GLY A 13 5.52 11.79 2.18
N PRO A 14 4.61 12.57 2.80
CA PRO A 14 4.71 12.90 4.22
C PRO A 14 4.65 11.65 5.10
N GLU A 15 5.12 11.78 6.33
CA GLU A 15 5.00 10.75 7.35
C GLU A 15 3.56 10.64 7.82
N ILE A 16 3.03 9.43 7.76
CA ILE A 16 1.69 9.11 8.20
C ILE A 16 1.82 8.26 9.46
N PRO A 17 1.34 8.76 10.61
CA PRO A 17 1.43 8.03 11.86
C PRO A 17 0.53 6.80 11.85
N ILE A 18 0.93 5.79 12.62
CA ILE A 18 0.14 4.58 12.85
C ILE A 18 -0.99 4.93 13.83
N LYS A 19 -2.22 4.59 13.46
CA LYS A 19 -3.40 4.71 14.33
C LYS A 19 -3.61 3.45 15.17
N THR A 20 -3.44 2.27 14.57
CA THR A 20 -3.48 0.98 15.27
C THR A 20 -2.57 -0.04 14.57
N THR A 21 -2.03 -0.97 15.34
CA THR A 21 -1.17 -2.10 14.90
C THR A 21 -1.96 -3.40 14.71
N THR A 22 -3.29 -3.31 14.68
CA THR A 22 -4.18 -4.45 14.47
C THR A 22 -5.26 -4.09 13.47
N VAL A 23 -5.52 -5.01 12.54
CA VAL A 23 -6.50 -4.80 11.46
C VAL A 23 -7.69 -5.75 11.67
N PRO A 24 -8.91 -5.23 11.89
CA PRO A 24 -10.11 -6.06 11.90
C PRO A 24 -10.42 -6.55 10.48
N MET A 25 -10.55 -7.87 10.33
CA MET A 25 -10.91 -8.56 9.10
C MET A 25 -12.14 -9.46 9.33
N GLY A 26 -12.86 -9.74 8.24
CA GLY A 26 -14.06 -10.55 8.20
C GLY A 26 -15.33 -9.82 8.61
N LEU A 27 -16.45 -10.28 8.04
CA LEU A 27 -17.76 -9.68 8.26
C LEU A 27 -18.22 -9.83 9.72
N PRO A 28 -18.88 -8.82 10.30
CA PRO A 28 -19.44 -8.90 11.63
C PRO A 28 -20.44 -10.07 11.72
N GLY A 29 -20.27 -10.93 12.73
CA GLY A 29 -21.16 -12.06 12.99
C GLY A 29 -20.86 -13.34 12.20
N ILE A 30 -19.90 -13.35 11.26
CA ILE A 30 -19.54 -14.55 10.48
C ILE A 30 -18.11 -15.00 10.77
N ASN A 31 -17.12 -14.12 10.59
CA ASN A 31 -15.71 -14.51 10.70
C ASN A 31 -14.81 -13.33 11.09
N ARG A 32 -15.24 -12.58 12.11
CA ARG A 32 -14.49 -11.43 12.60
C ARG A 32 -13.20 -11.91 13.26
N ARG A 33 -12.07 -11.55 12.67
CA ARG A 33 -10.73 -11.85 13.16
C ARG A 33 -9.88 -10.59 13.15
N THR A 34 -8.92 -10.52 14.05
CA THR A 34 -7.90 -9.49 14.02
C THR A 34 -6.65 -10.09 13.39
N VAL A 35 -6.02 -9.36 12.47
CA VAL A 35 -4.75 -9.78 11.87
C VAL A 35 -3.68 -8.73 12.12
N ASP A 36 -2.42 -9.16 12.10
CA ASP A 36 -1.26 -8.28 12.18
C ASP A 36 -1.18 -7.38 10.95
N GLY A 37 -1.02 -6.09 11.22
CA GLY A 37 -0.95 -5.05 10.21
C GLY A 37 -1.01 -3.67 10.84
N PHE A 38 -1.05 -2.63 10.03
CA PHE A 38 -1.07 -1.25 10.48
C PHE A 38 -2.22 -0.52 9.82
N VAL A 39 -3.03 0.16 10.60
CA VAL A 39 -3.96 1.16 10.08
C VAL A 39 -3.32 2.52 10.29
N LEU A 40 -3.12 3.24 9.21
CA LEU A 40 -2.57 4.59 9.22
C LEU A 40 -3.64 5.61 9.63
N ALA A 41 -3.22 6.77 10.13
CA ALA A 41 -4.15 7.85 10.49
C ALA A 41 -5.04 8.32 9.32
N THR A 42 -4.60 8.12 8.07
CA THR A 42 -5.39 8.37 6.86
C THR A 42 -6.51 7.36 6.61
N GLY A 43 -6.58 6.27 7.38
CA GLY A 43 -7.49 5.15 7.15
C GLY A 43 -6.94 4.09 6.18
N THR A 44 -5.71 4.26 5.67
CA THR A 44 -5.04 3.26 4.85
C THR A 44 -4.66 2.05 5.71
N VAL A 45 -4.94 0.85 5.23
CA VAL A 45 -4.60 -0.41 5.88
C VAL A 45 -3.35 -1.00 5.21
N LEU A 46 -2.38 -1.44 5.99
CA LEU A 46 -1.18 -2.16 5.57
C LEU A 46 -1.18 -3.52 6.26
N LEU A 47 -1.12 -4.62 5.51
CA LEU A 47 -1.10 -5.96 6.12
C LEU A 47 0.33 -6.51 6.14
N GLU A 48 0.69 -7.27 7.18
CA GLU A 48 1.98 -7.99 7.21
C GLU A 48 2.11 -8.96 6.02
N SER A 49 1.02 -9.63 5.64
CA SER A 49 0.99 -10.47 4.43
C SER A 49 1.17 -9.69 3.12
N GLY A 50 0.99 -8.37 3.15
CA GLY A 50 1.20 -7.47 2.02
C GLY A 50 2.60 -6.86 1.98
N ARG A 51 3.55 -7.40 2.74
CA ARG A 51 4.94 -6.95 2.76
C ARG A 51 5.71 -7.50 1.55
N ASP A 52 6.35 -6.60 0.82
CA ASP A 52 7.24 -6.87 -0.30
C ASP A 52 8.62 -7.33 0.19
N VAL A 53 9.41 -7.94 -0.70
CA VAL A 53 10.79 -8.41 -0.42
C VAL A 53 11.72 -7.29 0.07
N GLN A 54 11.45 -6.04 -0.32
CA GLN A 54 12.21 -4.87 0.14
C GLN A 54 11.71 -4.33 1.50
N GLY A 55 10.73 -4.99 2.13
CA GLY A 55 10.16 -4.58 3.41
C GLY A 55 9.17 -3.41 3.33
N ARG A 56 8.70 -3.07 2.12
CA ARG A 56 7.62 -2.10 1.90
C ARG A 56 6.27 -2.81 1.97
N TYR A 57 5.21 -2.06 2.21
CA TYR A 57 3.86 -2.60 2.35
C TYR A 57 2.97 -2.10 1.23
N TYR A 58 2.19 -3.00 0.63
CA TYR A 58 1.08 -2.57 -0.22
C TYR A 58 -0.02 -2.00 0.67
N GLY A 59 -0.49 -0.81 0.32
CA GLY A 59 -1.62 -0.20 0.99
C GLY A 59 -2.94 -0.76 0.48
N GLY A 60 -3.96 -0.71 1.32
CA GLY A 60 -5.31 -1.05 0.96
C GLY A 60 -6.35 -0.21 1.68
N ALA A 61 -7.58 -0.30 1.19
CA ALA A 61 -8.74 0.23 1.88
C ALA A 61 -9.41 -0.92 2.64
N GLY A 62 -9.64 -0.72 3.93
CA GLY A 62 -10.45 -1.62 4.75
C GLY A 62 -11.90 -1.16 4.77
N MET A 63 -12.83 -2.01 4.34
CA MET A 63 -14.27 -1.73 4.38
C MET A 63 -15.00 -2.97 4.89
N ASP A 64 -15.75 -2.85 5.98
CA ASP A 64 -16.58 -3.92 6.55
C ASP A 64 -15.85 -5.27 6.76
N GLY A 65 -14.59 -5.21 7.18
CA GLY A 65 -13.74 -6.40 7.39
C GLY A 65 -13.15 -6.99 6.11
N MET A 66 -13.40 -6.40 4.94
CA MET A 66 -12.72 -6.73 3.70
C MET A 66 -11.51 -5.81 3.49
N TYR A 67 -10.46 -6.36 2.88
CA TYR A 67 -9.25 -5.63 2.52
C TYR A 67 -9.10 -5.59 1.00
N LEU A 68 -9.14 -4.39 0.42
CA LEU A 68 -8.84 -4.17 -0.99
C LEU A 68 -7.42 -3.64 -1.16
N ARG A 69 -6.50 -4.51 -1.61
CA ARG A 69 -5.12 -4.12 -1.93
C ARG A 69 -5.10 -3.12 -3.09
N THR A 70 -4.37 -2.03 -2.91
CA THR A 70 -4.08 -1.02 -3.93
C THR A 70 -2.64 -1.16 -4.45
N PRO A 71 -2.31 -0.58 -5.62
CA PRO A 71 -0.92 -0.54 -6.10
C PRO A 71 -0.03 0.45 -5.34
N ARG A 72 -0.57 1.18 -4.35
CA ARG A 72 0.21 2.14 -3.55
C ARG A 72 1.14 1.39 -2.62
N LEU A 73 2.40 1.80 -2.57
CA LEU A 73 3.42 1.24 -1.70
C LEU A 73 3.72 2.21 -0.56
N PHE A 74 3.99 1.66 0.61
CA PHE A 74 4.34 2.42 1.80
C PHE A 74 5.63 1.88 2.39
N SER A 75 6.57 2.77 2.69
CA SER A 75 7.83 2.43 3.34
C SER A 75 7.73 2.69 4.84
N PRO A 76 8.15 1.73 5.69
CA PRO A 76 8.14 1.92 7.13
C PRO A 76 9.20 2.93 7.56
N VAL A 77 8.80 3.87 8.41
CA VAL A 77 9.70 4.77 9.14
C VAL A 77 9.98 4.14 10.48
N LYS A 78 11.26 3.83 10.73
CA LYS A 78 11.70 3.21 11.98
C LYS A 78 12.22 4.25 12.97
N ASN A 79 12.10 3.96 14.27
CA ASN A 79 12.81 4.67 15.33
C ASN A 79 14.26 4.18 15.45
N GLU A 80 15.04 4.81 16.34
CA GLU A 80 16.42 4.40 16.63
C GLU A 80 16.51 2.96 17.16
N SER A 81 15.44 2.48 17.80
CA SER A 81 15.28 1.10 18.28
C SER A 81 14.88 0.12 17.16
N GLY A 82 14.63 0.58 15.94
CA GLY A 82 14.24 -0.25 14.79
C GLY A 82 12.74 -0.56 14.68
N GLU A 83 11.91 -0.05 15.59
CA GLU A 83 10.47 -0.22 15.60
C GLU A 83 9.79 0.74 14.62
N ILE A 84 8.71 0.28 13.98
CA ILE A 84 7.98 1.08 13.00
C ILE A 84 7.08 2.08 13.75
N ARG A 85 7.34 3.37 13.57
CA ARG A 85 6.56 4.47 14.18
C ARG A 85 5.57 5.13 13.23
N ALA A 86 5.89 5.12 11.94
CA ALA A 86 5.10 5.76 10.90
C ALA A 86 5.36 5.11 9.55
N PHE A 87 4.63 5.52 8.53
CA PHE A 87 4.83 5.09 7.15
C PHE A 87 4.86 6.29 6.21
N ARG A 88 5.61 6.18 5.12
CA ARG A 88 5.60 7.17 4.03
C ARG A 88 5.14 6.51 2.75
N GLU A 89 4.23 7.14 2.02
CA GLU A 89 3.83 6.66 0.70
C GLU A 89 5.01 6.77 -0.28
N VAL A 90 5.25 5.72 -1.05
CA VAL A 90 6.22 5.72 -2.14
C VAL A 90 5.53 6.30 -3.37
N LEU A 91 5.81 7.58 -3.62
CA LEU A 91 5.35 8.30 -4.80
C LEU A 91 6.22 7.87 -5.98
N SER A 92 5.87 6.73 -6.58
CA SER A 92 6.44 6.36 -7.87
C SER A 92 5.99 7.39 -8.91
N ALA A 93 6.86 7.69 -9.89
CA ALA A 93 6.47 8.53 -11.03
C ALA A 93 5.17 7.98 -11.64
N PRO A 94 4.24 8.84 -12.11
CA PRO A 94 2.94 8.39 -12.58
C PRO A 94 3.15 7.28 -13.61
N VAL A 95 2.75 6.06 -13.26
CA VAL A 95 2.62 4.98 -14.23
C VAL A 95 1.65 5.53 -15.26
N LYS A 96 2.15 5.83 -16.48
CA LYS A 96 1.30 6.18 -17.61
C LYS A 96 0.31 5.03 -17.73
N ILE A 97 -0.91 5.25 -17.24
CA ILE A 97 -2.04 4.36 -17.42
C ILE A 97 -2.15 4.25 -18.94
N ARG A 98 -1.69 3.14 -19.49
CA ARG A 98 -1.95 2.84 -20.89
C ARG A 98 -3.46 2.79 -20.96
N LYS A 99 -4.05 3.72 -21.72
CA LYS A 99 -5.49 3.79 -22.00
C LYS A 99 -6.00 2.35 -22.14
N PRO A 100 -7.11 1.97 -21.48
CA PRO A 100 -7.75 0.71 -21.82
C PRO A 100 -7.94 0.70 -23.34
N PRO A 101 -7.63 -0.41 -24.04
CA PRO A 101 -7.93 -0.49 -25.46
C PRO A 101 -9.41 -0.14 -25.57
N ARG A 102 -9.72 0.91 -26.34
CA ARG A 102 -11.11 1.21 -26.67
C ARG A 102 -11.65 -0.09 -27.27
N LEU A 103 -12.64 -0.68 -26.63
CA LEU A 103 -13.46 -1.72 -27.24
C LEU A 103 -14.06 -1.07 -28.48
N SER A 104 -13.39 -1.27 -29.61
CA SER A 104 -13.96 -1.06 -30.93
C SER A 104 -15.05 -2.11 -31.08
N GLY A 105 -16.24 -1.80 -30.60
CA GLY A 105 -17.45 -2.30 -31.24
C GLY A 105 -17.97 -1.23 -32.20
N PRO A 106 -18.81 -1.57 -33.18
CA PRO A 106 -18.92 -2.83 -33.94
C PRO A 106 -18.60 -2.57 -35.42
N GLU A 107 -18.23 -3.58 -36.21
CA GLU A 107 -18.30 -3.46 -37.67
C GLU A 107 -18.93 -4.70 -38.29
N ARG A 108 -20.22 -4.50 -38.61
CA ARG A 108 -21.12 -5.20 -39.56
C ARG A 108 -21.38 -6.69 -39.42
#